data_AF-A0A3E0HHA8-F1
#
_entry.id   AF-A0A3E0HHA8-F1
#
_cell.length_a   1.000
_cell.length_b   1.000
_cell.length_c   1.000
_cell.angle_alpha   90.00
_cell.angle_beta   90.00
_cell.angle_gamma   90.00
#
_symmetry.space_group_name_H-M   'P 1'
#
loop_
_entity.id
_entity.type
_entity.pdbx_description
1 polymer ?
#
loop_
_entity_poly.entity_id
_entity_poly.type
_entity_poly.pdbx_seq_one_letter_code
_entity_poly.pdbx_strand_id
1 'polypeptide(L)'
;MKVSEINILIILLVFIHFTGYAQSDNNMINSSITIPLKIGKNPSTQFEKLVIEPANLFIQPKPINNDSPHFQLELNLFKNNTKHTTFLWCYDASTNNEKANYPKAYQNYSFALNINKKEVTLVVEKLDFGKTMFIDFGQTAVIGNLEIMFVDFIREWSEDINGNQTDAFNSYNISLSEAGEQKTVSFTSINKLVDKELIIEWKNYKIFILEDSEKALKLIVRKNDS
;
A
#
# COMPACT_ATOMS: atom_id res chain seq x y z
N MET A 1 -22.81 71.13 9.96
CA MET A 1 -21.83 70.51 9.05
C MET A 1 -21.56 69.10 9.59
N LYS A 2 -21.93 68.07 8.83
CA LYS A 2 -21.82 66.64 9.18
C LYS A 2 -20.35 66.19 9.13
N VAL A 3 -19.88 65.37 10.08
CA VAL A 3 -18.89 64.27 9.90
C VAL A 3 -19.02 63.34 11.12
N SER A 4 -19.84 62.29 11.03
CA SER A 4 -19.44 60.87 10.82
C SER A 4 -19.07 60.13 12.11
N GLU A 5 -20.06 59.41 12.67
CA GLU A 5 -19.86 58.34 13.66
C GLU A 5 -19.12 57.17 12.98
N ILE A 6 -17.97 56.77 13.53
CA ILE A 6 -17.21 55.62 13.06
C ILE A 6 -17.75 54.38 13.79
N ASN A 7 -18.63 53.64 13.13
CA ASN A 7 -19.00 52.28 13.55
C ASN A 7 -17.82 51.35 13.26
N ILE A 8 -17.13 50.90 14.31
CA ILE A 8 -16.14 49.82 14.21
C ILE A 8 -16.89 48.50 14.20
N LEU A 9 -17.15 47.99 13.00
CA LEU A 9 -17.64 46.64 12.79
C LEU A 9 -16.46 45.66 12.92
N ILE A 10 -16.37 44.96 14.05
CA ILE A 10 -15.43 43.85 14.22
C ILE A 10 -15.97 42.66 13.42
N ILE A 11 -15.47 42.47 12.20
CA ILE A 11 -15.71 41.24 11.43
C ILE A 11 -14.82 40.15 12.03
N LEU A 12 -15.44 39.24 12.77
CA LEU A 12 -14.81 38.02 13.27
C LEU A 12 -14.58 37.08 12.06
N LEU A 13 -13.41 37.19 11.42
CA LEU A 13 -12.96 36.25 10.39
C LEU A 13 -12.58 34.93 11.06
N VAL A 14 -13.58 34.09 11.30
CA VAL A 14 -13.35 32.67 11.57
C VAL A 14 -12.83 32.07 10.27
N PHE A 15 -11.51 31.93 10.16
CA PHE A 15 -10.87 31.10 9.13
C PHE A 15 -11.22 29.64 9.41
N ILE A 16 -12.47 29.25 9.09
CA ILE A 16 -12.79 27.86 8.83
C ILE A 16 -11.99 27.52 7.58
N HIS A 17 -10.88 26.79 7.78
CA HIS A 17 -10.20 26.12 6.69
C HIS A 17 -11.17 25.07 6.14
N PHE A 18 -12.07 25.49 5.25
CA PHE A 18 -12.70 24.58 4.32
C PHE A 18 -11.58 24.05 3.43
N THR A 19 -11.01 22.90 3.80
CA THR A 19 -10.27 22.08 2.86
C THR A 19 -11.24 21.79 1.73
N GLY A 20 -11.05 22.48 0.61
CA GLY A 20 -11.89 22.36 -0.57
C GLY A 20 -11.87 20.92 -1.06
N TYR A 21 -12.93 20.18 -0.74
CA TYR A 21 -13.34 19.01 -1.49
C TYR A 21 -13.85 19.51 -2.85
N ALA A 22 -12.91 19.82 -3.75
CA ALA A 22 -13.17 19.87 -5.18
C ALA A 22 -12.91 18.48 -5.74
N GLN A 23 -13.81 17.54 -5.46
CA GLN A 23 -13.83 16.26 -6.15
C GLN A 23 -14.71 16.42 -7.38
N SER A 24 -14.12 16.30 -8.57
CA SER A 24 -14.90 16.18 -9.80
C SER A 24 -15.59 14.82 -9.79
N ASP A 25 -16.92 14.82 -9.97
CA ASP A 25 -17.79 13.64 -9.97
C ASP A 25 -17.52 12.63 -11.11
N ASN A 26 -16.45 12.78 -11.88
CA ASN A 26 -16.31 12.14 -13.18
C ASN A 26 -15.62 10.76 -13.21
N ASN A 27 -15.17 10.18 -12.08
CA ASN A 27 -14.40 8.91 -12.11
C ASN A 27 -14.72 7.93 -10.96
N MET A 28 -15.93 7.94 -10.39
CA MET A 28 -16.34 6.91 -9.41
C MET A 28 -17.04 5.74 -10.10
N ILE A 29 -16.42 4.57 -10.08
CA ILE A 29 -17.09 3.29 -10.24
C ILE A 29 -17.23 2.72 -8.82
N ASN A 30 -18.34 2.06 -8.47
CA ASN A 30 -18.64 1.64 -7.08
C ASN A 30 -17.56 0.77 -6.38
N SER A 31 -16.52 0.33 -7.09
CA SER A 31 -15.40 -0.48 -6.61
C SER A 31 -14.04 0.21 -6.70
N SER A 32 -13.93 1.42 -7.29
CA SER A 32 -12.64 2.11 -7.46
C SER A 32 -12.76 3.63 -7.59
N ILE A 33 -11.66 4.31 -7.32
CA ILE A 33 -11.46 5.74 -7.56
C ILE A 33 -10.07 5.97 -8.15
N THR A 34 -9.99 6.90 -9.10
CA THR A 34 -8.72 7.37 -9.67
C THR A 34 -8.47 8.81 -9.22
N ILE A 35 -7.35 9.05 -8.56
CA ILE A 35 -6.96 10.35 -8.02
C ILE A 35 -5.79 10.88 -8.86
N PRO A 36 -5.95 11.99 -9.60
CA PRO A 36 -4.84 12.59 -10.32
C PRO A 36 -3.83 13.17 -9.34
N LEU A 37 -2.53 12.96 -9.62
CA LEU A 37 -1.43 13.40 -8.78
C LEU A 37 -0.58 14.45 -9.48
N LYS A 38 -0.07 15.38 -8.68
CA LYS A 38 0.99 16.33 -9.02
C LYS A 38 2.21 16.05 -8.15
N ILE A 39 3.40 16.41 -8.64
CA ILE A 39 4.63 16.38 -7.83
C ILE A 39 4.40 17.21 -6.57
N GLY A 40 4.85 16.72 -5.42
CA GLY A 40 4.60 17.37 -4.14
C GLY A 40 3.35 16.83 -3.43
N LYS A 41 2.79 17.66 -2.55
CA LYS A 41 1.59 17.36 -1.78
C LYS A 41 0.33 17.44 -2.64
N ASN A 42 -0.58 16.49 -2.45
CA ASN A 42 -1.89 16.48 -3.11
C ASN A 42 -3.02 16.60 -2.07
N PRO A 43 -4.22 17.04 -2.50
CA PRO A 43 -5.40 17.05 -1.63
C PRO A 43 -5.77 15.64 -1.17
N SER A 44 -6.34 15.55 0.03
CA SER A 44 -6.89 14.30 0.53
C SER A 44 -8.24 14.00 -0.14
N THR A 45 -8.51 12.73 -0.36
CA THR A 45 -9.75 12.24 -0.98
C THR A 45 -10.38 11.21 -0.04
N GLN A 46 -11.70 11.27 0.12
CA GLN A 46 -12.42 10.25 0.87
C GLN A 46 -12.92 9.17 -0.09
N PHE A 47 -12.67 7.91 0.24
CA PHE A 47 -13.24 6.76 -0.44
C PHE A 47 -13.89 5.84 0.60
N GLU A 48 -15.22 5.78 0.58
CA GLU A 48 -16.01 5.13 1.62
C GLU A 48 -15.64 5.62 3.04
N LYS A 49 -15.06 4.75 3.88
CA LYS A 49 -14.65 5.04 5.26
C LYS A 49 -13.16 5.43 5.38
N LEU A 50 -12.43 5.42 4.27
CA LEU A 50 -11.00 5.69 4.24
C LEU A 50 -10.74 7.10 3.75
N VAL A 51 -9.95 7.88 4.50
CA VAL A 51 -9.37 9.13 4.01
C VAL A 51 -7.98 8.83 3.47
N ILE A 52 -7.75 9.20 2.22
CA ILE A 52 -6.53 8.93 1.46
C ILE A 52 -5.83 10.27 1.29
N GLU A 53 -4.64 10.42 1.86
CA GLU A 53 -3.83 11.63 1.77
C GLU A 53 -2.52 11.30 1.05
N PRO A 54 -2.39 11.63 -0.25
CA PRO A 54 -1.13 11.53 -0.98
C PRO A 54 -0.21 12.66 -0.49
N ALA A 55 0.62 12.32 0.49
CA ALA A 55 1.42 13.28 1.26
C ALA A 55 2.51 13.92 0.39
N ASN A 56 3.20 13.12 -0.42
CA ASN A 56 4.23 13.62 -1.32
C ASN A 56 4.50 12.67 -2.49
N LEU A 57 4.36 13.15 -3.73
CA LEU A 57 4.81 12.45 -4.93
C LEU A 57 6.20 12.94 -5.34
N PHE A 58 7.15 12.01 -5.40
CA PHE A 58 8.49 12.22 -5.91
C PHE A 58 8.64 11.55 -7.27
N ILE A 59 9.30 12.25 -8.20
CA ILE A 59 9.67 11.71 -9.51
C ILE A 59 11.16 11.94 -9.70
N GLN A 60 11.92 10.86 -9.76
CA GLN A 60 13.34 10.89 -10.09
C GLN A 60 13.50 10.47 -11.56
N PRO A 61 13.72 11.39 -12.50
CA PRO A 61 13.66 11.08 -13.94
C PRO A 61 14.79 10.18 -14.43
N LYS A 62 15.97 10.26 -13.80
CA LYS A 62 17.17 9.46 -14.13
C LYS A 62 17.93 9.10 -12.85
N PRO A 63 17.62 7.95 -12.22
CA PRO A 63 18.42 7.40 -11.14
C PRO A 63 19.85 7.11 -11.57
N ILE A 64 20.79 7.10 -10.62
CA ILE A 64 22.24 7.00 -10.85
C ILE A 64 22.66 5.77 -11.70
N ASN A 65 21.82 4.74 -11.76
CA ASN A 65 22.08 3.49 -12.49
C ASN A 65 20.91 3.05 -13.41
N ASN A 66 19.95 3.93 -13.70
CA ASN A 66 18.80 3.61 -14.55
C ASN A 66 18.41 4.84 -15.41
N ASP A 67 18.18 4.63 -16.70
CA ASP A 67 17.72 5.69 -17.60
C ASP A 67 16.19 5.93 -17.52
N SER A 68 15.49 5.15 -16.70
CA SER A 68 14.04 5.24 -16.52
C SER A 68 13.62 5.99 -15.25
N PRO A 69 12.49 6.72 -15.30
CA PRO A 69 11.98 7.46 -14.17
C PRO A 69 11.51 6.54 -13.03
N HIS A 70 11.87 6.90 -11.80
CA HIS A 70 11.37 6.28 -10.58
C HIS A 70 10.31 7.19 -9.94
N PHE A 71 9.15 6.62 -9.64
CA PHE A 71 8.04 7.28 -8.99
C PHE A 71 7.87 6.71 -7.59
N GLN A 72 7.80 7.60 -6.60
CA GLN A 72 7.53 7.23 -5.22
C GLN A 72 6.43 8.14 -4.67
N LEU A 73 5.39 7.54 -4.11
CA LEU A 73 4.34 8.27 -3.41
C LEU A 73 4.35 7.91 -1.93
N GLU A 74 4.57 8.89 -1.07
CA GLU A 74 4.22 8.78 0.35
C GLU A 74 2.71 8.91 0.51
N LEU A 75 2.09 7.94 1.17
CA LEU A 75 0.64 7.84 1.30
C LEU A 75 0.27 7.70 2.78
N ASN A 76 -0.56 8.61 3.27
CA ASN A 76 -1.17 8.53 4.59
C ASN A 76 -2.62 8.06 4.43
N LEU A 77 -2.98 6.99 5.12
CA LEU A 77 -4.30 6.38 5.12
C LEU A 77 -4.91 6.53 6.51
N PHE A 78 -6.11 7.08 6.59
CA PHE A 78 -6.81 7.26 7.86
C PHE A 78 -8.11 6.48 7.89
N LYS A 79 -8.27 5.63 8.91
CA LYS A 79 -9.51 4.90 9.22
C LYS A 79 -9.78 5.05 10.71
N ASN A 80 -10.95 5.58 11.07
CA ASN A 80 -11.35 5.80 12.47
C ASN A 80 -10.29 6.53 13.32
N ASN A 81 -9.68 7.60 12.78
CA ASN A 81 -8.59 8.37 13.39
C ASN A 81 -7.24 7.64 13.56
N THR A 82 -7.13 6.38 13.16
CA THR A 82 -5.84 5.69 13.08
C THR A 82 -5.17 6.03 11.75
N LYS A 83 -3.93 6.52 11.83
CA LYS A 83 -3.08 6.80 10.68
C LYS A 83 -2.19 5.60 10.37
N HIS A 84 -2.16 5.19 9.11
CA HIS A 84 -1.15 4.30 8.55
C HIS A 84 -0.40 5.04 7.44
N THR A 85 0.94 4.98 7.46
CA THR A 85 1.79 5.57 6.42
C THR A 85 2.44 4.45 5.63
N THR A 86 2.38 4.54 4.31
CA THR A 86 3.01 3.60 3.39
C THR A 86 3.65 4.35 2.21
N PHE A 87 4.40 3.62 1.39
CA PHE A 87 5.01 4.14 0.18
C PHE A 87 4.64 3.26 -1.02
N LEU A 88 4.14 3.89 -2.07
CA LEU A 88 3.97 3.25 -3.38
C LEU A 88 5.19 3.53 -4.24
N TRP A 89 5.62 2.50 -4.95
CA TRP A 89 6.77 2.56 -5.84
C TRP A 89 6.37 2.09 -7.23
N CYS A 90 6.82 2.83 -8.23
CA CYS A 90 6.70 2.41 -9.61
C CYS A 90 7.90 2.87 -10.43
N TYR A 91 8.51 1.97 -11.17
CA TYR A 91 9.70 2.24 -11.98
C TYR A 91 9.77 1.25 -13.15
N ASP A 92 10.50 1.58 -14.21
CA ASP A 92 10.79 0.59 -15.25
C ASP A 92 11.96 -0.29 -14.80
N ALA A 93 11.73 -1.60 -14.76
CA ALA A 93 12.75 -2.58 -14.49
C ALA A 93 13.73 -2.65 -15.67
N SER A 94 15.03 -2.69 -15.35
CA SER A 94 16.14 -2.69 -16.31
C SER A 94 16.14 -3.88 -17.27
N THR A 95 15.43 -4.95 -16.93
CA THR A 95 15.23 -6.12 -17.79
C THR A 95 13.90 -5.96 -18.54
N ASN A 96 13.99 -5.87 -19.87
CA ASN A 96 12.87 -5.88 -20.82
C ASN A 96 11.91 -4.67 -20.82
N ASN A 97 12.25 -3.54 -20.16
CA ASN A 97 11.35 -2.39 -20.00
C ASN A 97 10.01 -2.76 -19.31
N GLU A 98 9.99 -3.81 -18.50
CA GLU A 98 8.80 -4.15 -17.72
C GLU A 98 8.62 -3.15 -16.59
N LYS A 99 7.45 -2.52 -16.53
CA LYS A 99 7.13 -1.57 -15.47
C LYS A 99 6.81 -2.32 -14.18
N ALA A 100 7.65 -2.18 -13.18
CA ALA A 100 7.39 -2.69 -11.84
C ALA A 100 6.42 -1.75 -11.11
N ASN A 101 5.31 -2.31 -10.61
CA ASN A 101 4.33 -1.61 -9.80
C ASN A 101 4.10 -2.42 -8.52
N TYR A 102 4.19 -1.76 -7.38
CA TYR A 102 4.10 -2.38 -6.07
C TYR A 102 2.77 -2.00 -5.41
N PRO A 103 1.63 -2.61 -5.83
CA PRO A 103 0.35 -2.28 -5.25
C PRO A 103 0.34 -2.64 -3.76
N LYS A 104 0.07 -1.65 -2.90
CA LYS A 104 -0.02 -1.87 -1.46
C LYS A 104 -1.45 -2.22 -1.09
N ALA A 105 -1.62 -3.20 -0.21
CA ALA A 105 -2.89 -3.53 0.40
C ALA A 105 -2.96 -2.94 1.81
N TYR A 106 -4.09 -2.31 2.11
CA TYR A 106 -4.43 -1.90 3.46
C TYR A 106 -5.93 -2.07 3.66
N GLN A 107 -6.30 -2.87 4.66
CA GLN A 107 -7.68 -3.29 4.89
C GLN A 107 -8.22 -3.92 3.60
N ASN A 108 -9.43 -3.55 3.17
CA ASN A 108 -10.06 -4.06 1.96
C ASN A 108 -9.72 -3.27 0.68
N TYR A 109 -8.64 -2.48 0.68
CA TYR A 109 -8.25 -1.62 -0.44
C TYR A 109 -6.86 -1.96 -0.98
N SER A 110 -6.70 -1.86 -2.31
CA SER A 110 -5.41 -1.78 -2.99
C SER A 110 -5.11 -0.36 -3.44
N PHE A 111 -3.83 0.01 -3.41
CA PHE A 111 -3.32 1.30 -3.83
C PHE A 111 -2.20 1.07 -4.84
N ALA A 112 -2.35 1.60 -6.05
CA ALA A 112 -1.36 1.45 -7.11
C ALA A 112 -1.13 2.77 -7.84
N LEU A 113 0.09 2.98 -8.33
CA LEU A 113 0.36 4.09 -9.23
C LEU A 113 0.06 3.65 -10.67
N ASN A 114 -0.72 4.45 -11.38
CA ASN A 114 -0.83 4.36 -12.83
C ASN A 114 -0.11 5.56 -13.44
N ILE A 115 0.76 5.30 -14.41
CA ILE A 115 1.59 6.33 -15.03
C ILE A 115 1.48 6.15 -16.53
N ASN A 116 1.06 7.21 -17.20
CA ASN A 116 1.14 7.33 -18.64
C ASN A 116 2.03 8.54 -19.01
N LYS A 117 2.19 8.82 -20.30
CA LYS A 117 3.10 9.89 -20.76
C LYS A 117 2.75 11.31 -20.26
N LYS A 118 1.54 11.54 -19.75
CA LYS A 118 1.02 12.87 -19.42
C LYS A 118 0.66 13.05 -17.96
N GLU A 119 0.32 11.99 -17.26
CA GLU A 119 -0.21 12.04 -15.90
C GLU A 119 0.26 10.85 -15.05
N VAL A 120 0.34 11.12 -13.75
CA VAL A 120 0.48 10.13 -12.70
C VAL A 120 -0.83 10.13 -11.92
N THR A 121 -1.42 8.96 -11.73
CA THR A 121 -2.66 8.81 -10.96
C THR A 121 -2.48 7.75 -9.89
N LEU A 122 -3.08 7.98 -8.73
CA LEU A 122 -3.29 6.97 -7.71
C LEU A 122 -4.60 6.25 -8.01
N VAL A 123 -4.52 4.95 -8.26
CA VAL A 123 -5.68 4.08 -8.41
C VAL A 123 -5.93 3.40 -7.08
N VAL A 124 -7.14 3.57 -6.55
CA VAL A 124 -7.60 2.90 -5.33
C VAL A 124 -8.77 2.00 -5.69
N GLU A 125 -8.65 0.71 -5.37
CA GLU A 125 -9.69 -0.28 -5.68
C GLU A 125 -9.99 -1.12 -4.44
N LYS A 126 -11.14 -1.78 -4.41
CA LYS A 126 -11.35 -2.88 -3.47
C LYS A 126 -10.45 -4.05 -3.83
N LEU A 127 -9.89 -4.70 -2.81
CA LEU A 127 -9.12 -5.92 -3.02
C LEU A 127 -10.00 -7.02 -3.59
N ASP A 128 -9.40 -7.82 -4.47
CA ASP A 128 -10.05 -8.94 -5.12
C ASP A 128 -9.07 -10.10 -5.27
N PHE A 129 -9.61 -11.31 -5.40
CA PHE A 129 -8.82 -12.52 -5.60
C PHE A 129 -8.07 -12.48 -6.94
N GLY A 130 -6.91 -13.15 -6.99
CA GLY A 130 -6.08 -13.26 -8.19
C GLY A 130 -5.21 -12.04 -8.49
N LYS A 131 -5.39 -10.92 -7.77
CA LYS A 131 -4.51 -9.74 -7.89
C LYS A 131 -3.30 -9.85 -6.96
N THR A 132 -2.13 -9.48 -7.47
CA THR A 132 -0.92 -9.33 -6.68
C THR A 132 -1.03 -8.11 -5.76
N MET A 133 -0.58 -8.27 -4.52
CA MET A 133 -0.54 -7.18 -3.55
C MET A 133 0.64 -7.31 -2.58
N PHE A 134 1.07 -6.18 -2.03
CA PHE A 134 2.03 -6.11 -0.93
C PHE A 134 1.31 -5.77 0.36
N ILE A 135 1.53 -6.56 1.42
CA ILE A 135 1.08 -6.24 2.77
C ILE A 135 2.30 -5.74 3.55
N ASP A 136 2.21 -4.52 4.08
CA ASP A 136 3.26 -3.97 4.94
C ASP A 136 3.30 -4.67 6.30
N PHE A 137 4.47 -4.66 6.92
CA PHE A 137 4.67 -5.17 8.25
C PHE A 137 3.67 -4.59 9.27
N GLY A 138 3.05 -5.47 10.06
CA GLY A 138 2.04 -5.10 11.06
C GLY A 138 0.70 -4.63 10.47
N GLN A 139 0.49 -4.79 9.16
CA GLN A 139 -0.76 -4.41 8.50
C GLN A 139 -1.60 -5.63 8.11
N THR A 140 -2.89 -5.37 7.93
CA THR A 140 -3.89 -6.37 7.54
C THR A 140 -4.45 -6.04 6.17
N ALA A 141 -4.50 -7.02 5.28
CA ALA A 141 -5.28 -7.01 4.06
C ALA A 141 -6.55 -7.85 4.24
N VAL A 142 -7.67 -7.42 3.64
CA VAL A 142 -8.97 -8.08 3.76
C VAL A 142 -9.54 -8.33 2.37
N ILE A 143 -9.74 -9.59 1.99
CA ILE A 143 -10.29 -10.00 0.69
C ILE A 143 -11.49 -10.91 0.91
N GLY A 144 -12.68 -10.44 0.54
CA GLY A 144 -13.92 -11.13 0.92
C GLY A 144 -14.04 -11.21 2.44
N ASN A 145 -14.08 -12.43 2.97
CA ASN A 145 -14.13 -12.69 4.42
C ASN A 145 -12.76 -13.07 5.02
N LEU A 146 -11.72 -13.19 4.18
CA LEU A 146 -10.37 -13.52 4.61
C LEU A 146 -9.63 -12.25 5.02
N GLU A 147 -9.08 -12.25 6.22
CA GLU A 147 -8.12 -11.27 6.70
C GLU A 147 -6.73 -11.92 6.76
N ILE A 148 -5.72 -11.21 6.27
CA ILE A 148 -4.32 -11.64 6.26
C ILE A 148 -3.51 -10.54 6.92
N MET A 149 -2.85 -10.85 8.03
CA MET A 149 -1.96 -9.92 8.74
C MET A 149 -0.52 -10.41 8.68
N PHE A 150 0.41 -9.53 8.29
CA PHE A 150 1.83 -9.79 8.43
C PHE A 150 2.25 -9.45 9.87
N VAL A 151 2.48 -10.47 10.69
CA VAL A 151 2.54 -10.35 12.17
C VAL A 151 3.91 -9.95 12.65
N ASP A 152 4.93 -10.74 12.32
CA ASP A 152 6.33 -10.58 12.70
C ASP A 152 7.23 -11.36 11.73
N PHE A 153 8.53 -11.10 11.86
CA PHE A 153 9.56 -11.92 11.26
C PHE A 153 10.68 -12.10 12.28
N ILE A 154 11.35 -13.23 12.21
CA ILE A 154 12.48 -13.60 13.05
C ILE A 154 13.67 -13.76 12.12
N ARG A 155 14.72 -12.99 12.37
CA ARG A 155 16.00 -13.17 11.68
C ARG A 155 16.74 -14.31 12.36
N GLU A 156 17.10 -15.31 11.57
CA GLU A 156 17.73 -16.53 12.01
C GLU A 156 19.03 -16.78 11.23
N TRP A 157 19.85 -17.67 11.75
CA TRP A 157 21.04 -18.15 11.08
C TRP A 157 21.24 -19.63 11.36
N SER A 158 21.90 -20.31 10.43
CA SER A 158 22.33 -21.70 10.63
C SER A 158 23.78 -21.75 11.08
N GLU A 159 24.12 -22.75 11.89
CA GLU A 159 25.47 -23.00 12.37
C GLU A 159 25.94 -24.38 11.88
N ASP A 160 27.23 -24.49 11.55
CA ASP A 160 27.86 -25.79 11.35
C ASP A 160 28.11 -26.51 12.70
N ILE A 161 28.63 -27.74 12.65
CA ILE A 161 28.92 -28.54 13.85
C ILE A 161 29.95 -27.90 14.80
N ASN A 162 30.68 -26.87 14.34
CA ASN A 162 31.68 -26.15 15.12
C ASN A 162 31.15 -24.81 15.65
N GLY A 163 29.87 -24.49 15.42
CA GLY A 163 29.27 -23.22 15.81
C GLY A 163 29.60 -22.06 14.87
N ASN A 164 30.14 -22.31 13.67
CA ASN A 164 30.35 -21.25 12.69
C ASN A 164 29.05 -20.98 11.95
N GLN A 165 28.68 -19.71 11.83
CA GLN A 165 27.55 -19.29 11.02
C GLN A 165 27.75 -19.67 9.54
N THR A 166 26.75 -20.30 8.93
CA THR A 166 26.79 -20.80 7.55
C THR A 166 25.84 -20.05 6.61
N ASP A 167 24.59 -19.83 7.03
CA ASP A 167 23.59 -19.09 6.26
C ASP A 167 22.81 -18.16 7.20
N ALA A 168 22.20 -17.12 6.64
CA ALA A 168 21.23 -16.24 7.31
C ALA A 168 19.89 -16.29 6.55
N PHE A 169 18.80 -16.35 7.28
CA PHE A 169 17.45 -16.46 6.72
C PHE A 169 16.43 -15.82 7.65
N ASN A 170 15.22 -15.59 7.13
CA ASN A 170 14.12 -15.05 7.91
C ASN A 170 12.98 -16.07 7.98
N SER A 171 12.42 -16.22 9.18
CA SER A 171 11.13 -16.87 9.40
C SER A 171 10.05 -15.80 9.52
N TYR A 172 9.01 -15.88 8.71
CA TYR A 172 7.91 -14.94 8.66
C TYR A 172 6.66 -15.56 9.25
N ASN A 173 5.88 -14.76 9.97
CA ASN A 173 4.60 -15.20 10.51
C ASN A 173 3.46 -14.38 9.93
N ILE A 174 2.47 -15.08 9.38
CA ILE A 174 1.21 -14.47 8.94
C ILE A 174 0.05 -15.02 9.77
N SER A 175 -0.87 -14.14 10.13
CA SER A 175 -2.13 -14.52 10.76
C SER A 175 -3.23 -14.47 9.71
N LEU A 176 -3.98 -15.55 9.60
CA LEU A 176 -5.13 -15.70 8.74
C LEU A 176 -6.38 -15.76 9.61
N SER A 177 -7.38 -14.92 9.33
CA SER A 177 -8.68 -14.94 10.03
C SER A 177 -9.87 -14.91 9.07
N GLU A 178 -10.93 -15.63 9.43
CA GLU A 178 -12.21 -15.67 8.72
C GLU A 178 -13.28 -16.19 9.67
N ALA A 179 -14.40 -15.46 9.76
CA ALA A 179 -15.57 -15.83 10.57
C ALA A 179 -15.26 -16.12 12.05
N GLY A 180 -14.31 -15.39 12.63
CA GLY A 180 -13.91 -15.53 14.03
C GLY A 180 -12.90 -16.65 14.31
N GLU A 181 -12.57 -17.48 13.32
CA GLU A 181 -11.46 -18.43 13.41
C GLU A 181 -10.17 -17.78 12.95
N GLN A 182 -9.05 -18.15 13.60
CA GLN A 182 -7.73 -17.61 13.31
C GLN A 182 -6.69 -18.75 13.25
N LYS A 183 -5.74 -18.64 12.32
CA LYS A 183 -4.56 -19.52 12.22
C LYS A 183 -3.31 -18.67 11.98
N THR A 184 -2.28 -18.86 12.78
CA THR A 184 -0.94 -18.33 12.47
C THR A 184 -0.18 -19.38 11.67
N VAL A 185 0.46 -18.94 10.60
CA VAL A 185 1.30 -19.77 9.73
C VAL A 185 2.70 -19.16 9.68
N SER A 186 3.69 -19.98 9.98
CA SER A 186 5.10 -19.62 9.88
C SER A 186 5.69 -20.20 8.60
N PHE A 187 6.52 -19.43 7.91
CA PHE A 187 7.31 -19.93 6.79
C PHE A 187 8.70 -19.33 6.78
N THR A 188 9.68 -20.09 6.30
CA THR A 188 11.06 -19.64 6.19
C THR A 188 11.37 -19.30 4.74
N SER A 189 11.91 -18.11 4.50
CA SER A 189 12.51 -17.78 3.21
C SER A 189 14.02 -17.91 3.31
N ILE A 190 14.56 -18.87 2.57
CA ILE A 190 15.99 -19.04 2.43
C ILE A 190 16.38 -18.16 1.24
N ASN A 191 17.34 -17.24 1.45
CA ASN A 191 17.89 -16.28 0.47
C ASN A 191 18.47 -16.90 -0.83
N LYS A 192 18.18 -18.17 -1.12
CA LYS A 192 18.65 -18.90 -2.29
C LYS A 192 17.67 -18.63 -3.42
N LEU A 193 18.21 -18.14 -4.53
CA LEU A 193 17.65 -17.78 -5.85
C LEU A 193 16.73 -18.83 -6.53
N VAL A 194 16.05 -19.68 -5.76
CA VAL A 194 15.15 -20.69 -6.27
C VAL A 194 13.75 -20.12 -6.16
N ASP A 195 13.15 -19.82 -7.32
CA ASP A 195 11.76 -19.40 -7.53
C ASP A 195 10.75 -20.45 -7.02
N LYS A 196 10.80 -20.79 -5.73
CA LYS A 196 9.79 -21.61 -5.08
C LYS A 196 8.73 -20.68 -4.55
N GLU A 197 7.69 -20.47 -5.35
CA GLU A 197 6.42 -19.94 -4.86
C GLU A 197 6.01 -20.73 -3.61
N LEU A 198 5.96 -20.05 -2.47
CA LEU A 198 5.53 -20.69 -1.22
C LEU A 198 4.01 -20.60 -1.14
N ILE A 199 3.36 -21.75 -1.04
CA ILE A 199 1.90 -21.85 -1.04
C ILE A 199 1.41 -22.19 0.37
N ILE A 200 0.54 -21.34 0.90
CA ILE A 200 -0.17 -21.57 2.16
C ILE A 200 -1.63 -21.86 1.82
N GLU A 201 -2.09 -23.06 2.17
CA GLU A 201 -3.48 -23.45 2.05
C GLU A 201 -4.19 -23.27 3.40
N TRP A 202 -5.33 -22.57 3.38
CA TRP A 202 -6.17 -22.41 4.56
C TRP A 202 -7.64 -22.28 4.15
N LYS A 203 -8.50 -23.13 4.73
CA LYS A 203 -9.91 -23.25 4.35
C LYS A 203 -10.06 -23.39 2.83
N ASN A 204 -10.81 -22.51 2.18
CA ASN A 204 -11.02 -22.46 0.74
C ASN A 204 -10.08 -21.46 0.04
N TYR A 205 -8.91 -21.16 0.61
CA TYR A 205 -7.96 -20.21 0.05
C TYR A 205 -6.59 -20.85 -0.23
N LYS A 206 -5.96 -20.44 -1.35
CA LYS A 206 -4.52 -20.60 -1.61
C LYS A 206 -3.86 -19.24 -1.61
N ILE A 207 -2.85 -19.08 -0.77
CA ILE A 207 -2.07 -17.86 -0.64
C ILE A 207 -0.67 -18.15 -1.17
N PHE A 208 -0.32 -17.52 -2.27
CA PHE A 208 1.00 -17.62 -2.89
C PHE A 208 1.86 -16.48 -2.37
N ILE A 209 2.93 -16.79 -1.64
CA ILE A 209 3.96 -15.83 -1.27
C ILE A 209 4.95 -15.78 -2.43
N LEU A 210 5.03 -14.60 -3.06
CA LEU A 210 5.84 -14.38 -4.25
C LEU A 210 7.19 -13.73 -3.90
N GLU A 211 7.17 -12.81 -2.96
CA GLU A 211 8.37 -12.13 -2.45
C GLU A 211 8.16 -11.83 -0.97
N ASP A 212 9.25 -11.88 -0.21
CA ASP A 212 9.26 -11.57 1.21
C ASP A 212 10.38 -10.58 1.55
N SER A 213 10.11 -9.75 2.55
CA SER A 213 11.09 -8.84 3.13
C SER A 213 10.65 -8.47 4.54
N GLU A 214 11.58 -7.93 5.32
CA GLU A 214 11.32 -7.40 6.67
C GLU A 214 10.27 -6.26 6.67
N LYS A 215 10.01 -5.65 5.52
CA LYS A 215 9.10 -4.50 5.39
C LYS A 215 7.73 -4.87 4.86
N ALA A 216 7.65 -5.88 3.99
CA ALA A 216 6.41 -6.27 3.34
C ALA A 216 6.49 -7.68 2.74
N LEU A 217 5.32 -8.31 2.60
CA LEU A 217 5.14 -9.56 1.86
C LEU A 217 4.36 -9.28 0.56
N LYS A 218 4.85 -9.79 -0.58
CA LYS A 218 4.13 -9.82 -1.85
C LYS A 218 3.38 -11.14 -1.97
N LEU A 219 2.09 -11.08 -2.25
CA LEU A 219 1.28 -12.27 -2.36
C LEU A 219 0.14 -12.16 -3.38
N ILE A 220 -0.36 -13.33 -3.78
CA ILE A 220 -1.62 -13.49 -4.53
C ILE A 220 -2.50 -14.44 -3.73
N VAL A 221 -3.79 -14.12 -3.59
CA VAL A 221 -4.78 -15.01 -2.97
C VAL A 221 -5.73 -15.52 -4.04
N ARG A 222 -5.95 -16.83 -4.09
CA ARG A 222 -6.98 -17.48 -4.91
C ARG A 222 -7.95 -18.23 -4.02
N LYS A 223 -9.22 -18.33 -4.44
CA LYS A 223 -10.12 -19.32 -3.87
C LYS A 223 -9.75 -20.70 -4.44
N ASN A 224 -9.87 -21.72 -3.60
CA ASN A 224 -9.92 -23.10 -4.07
C ASN A 224 -11.17 -23.23 -4.94
N ASP A 225 -10.99 -23.67 -6.18
CA ASP A 225 -12.13 -24.14 -6.98
C ASP A 225 -12.80 -25.26 -6.17
N SER A 226 -14.11 -25.11 -5.93
CA SER A 226 -14.93 -26.15 -5.28
C SER A 226 -15.27 -27.26 -6.27
#